data_AF-A0AAI8QBS6-F1
#
_entry.id   AF-A0AAI8QBS6-F1
#
_cell.length_a   1.000
_cell.length_b   1.000
_cell.length_c   1.000
_cell.angle_alpha   90.00
_cell.angle_beta   90.00
_cell.angle_gamma   90.00
#
_symmetry.space_group_name_H-M   'P 1'
#
loop_
_entity.id
_entity.type
_entity.pdbx_description
1 polymer ?
#
loop_
_entity_poly.entity_id
_entity_poly.type
_entity_poly.pdbx_seq_one_letter_code
_entity_poly.pdbx_strand_id
1 'polypeptide(L)' 'MPYQVKAGSFLIVAPSLPAALKLYDDMRTGSEEVSIRDMEGREIDIDEIRPVLNDGEPS' A
#
# COMPACT_ATOMS: atom_id res chain seq x y z
N MET A 1 -9.64 -16.15 7.97
CA MET A 1 -9.30 -17.01 6.81
C MET A 1 -7.99 -16.49 6.23
N PRO A 2 -7.06 -17.34 5.78
CA PRO A 2 -5.81 -16.88 5.20
C PRO A 2 -6.06 -16.07 3.93
N TYR A 3 -5.27 -15.00 3.73
CA TYR A 3 -5.32 -14.14 2.55
C TYR A 3 -5.05 -14.96 1.28
N GLN A 4 -5.99 -14.93 0.33
CA GLN A 4 -5.86 -15.61 -0.95
C GLN A 4 -5.41 -14.62 -2.03
N VAL A 5 -4.22 -14.86 -2.57
CA VAL A 5 -3.64 -14.10 -3.67
C VAL A 5 -4.20 -14.65 -4.99
N LYS A 6 -4.70 -13.79 -5.89
CA LYS A 6 -5.18 -14.21 -7.22
C LYS A 6 -4.01 -14.81 -8.01
N ALA A 7 -4.29 -15.81 -8.86
CA ALA A 7 -3.27 -16.40 -9.72
C ALA A 7 -2.66 -15.33 -10.64
N GLY A 8 -1.34 -15.19 -10.63
CA GLY A 8 -0.61 -14.16 -11.39
C GLY A 8 -0.27 -12.90 -10.58
N SER A 9 -0.79 -12.75 -9.37
CA SER A 9 -0.42 -11.66 -8.47
C SER A 9 0.88 -11.96 -7.73
N PHE A 10 1.60 -10.90 -7.33
CA PHE A 10 2.79 -10.98 -6.50
C PHE A 10 2.65 -10.07 -5.28
N LEU A 11 3.44 -10.32 -4.24
CA LEU A 11 3.46 -9.53 -3.01
C LEU A 11 4.84 -8.89 -2.84
N ILE A 12 4.85 -7.58 -2.61
CA ILE A 12 6.07 -6.85 -2.22
C ILE A 12 5.92 -6.46 -0.75
N VAL A 13 6.93 -6.81 0.06
CA VAL A 13 7.03 -6.33 1.44
C VAL A 13 7.85 -5.04 1.44
N ALA A 14 7.21 -3.93 1.81
CA ALA A 14 7.87 -2.65 1.99
C ALA A 14 8.35 -2.49 3.45
N PRO A 15 9.52 -1.88 3.69
CA PRO A 15 10.07 -1.70 5.05
C PRO A 15 9.35 -0.61 5.85
N SER A 16 8.56 0.24 5.20
CA SER A 16 7.82 1.33 5.82
C SER A 16 6.59 1.72 5.01
N LEU A 17 5.65 2.41 5.66
CA LEU A 17 4.44 2.92 5.01
C LEU A 17 4.73 3.93 3.88
N PRO A 18 5.66 4.90 4.02
CA PRO A 18 6.05 5.77 2.90
C PRO A 18 6.63 5.00 1.70
N ALA A 19 7.42 3.96 1.96
CA ALA A 19 7.96 3.12 0.88
C ALA A 19 6.85 2.32 0.17
N ALA A 20 5.87 1.82 0.93
CA ALA A 20 4.71 1.13 0.37
C ALA A 20 3.87 2.06 -0.51
N LEU A 21 3.65 3.30 -0.08
CA LEU A 21 2.89 4.30 -0.83
C LEU A 21 3.56 4.71 -2.13
N LYS A 22 4.89 4.90 -2.11
CA LYS A 22 5.65 5.16 -3.33
C LYS A 22 5.50 4.02 -4.36
N LEU A 23 5.63 2.77 -3.91
CA LEU A 23 5.42 1.60 -4.76
C LEU A 23 3.99 1.52 -5.31
N TYR A 24 2.99 1.84 -4.47
CA TYR A 24 1.60 1.91 -4.89
C TYR A 24 1.38 2.95 -5.99
N ASP A 25 1.96 4.15 -5.85
CA ASP A 25 1.87 5.21 -6.85
C ASP A 25 2.54 4.82 -8.18
N ASP A 26 3.71 4.19 -8.11
CA ASP A 26 4.43 3.70 -9.28
C ASP A 26 3.59 2.64 -10.04
N MET A 27 2.89 1.75 -9.32
CA MET A 27 2.11 0.65 -9.89
C MET A 27 0.67 1.02 -10.29
N ARG A 28 0.06 2.04 -9.68
CA ARG A 28 -1.31 2.49 -9.97
C ARG A 28 -1.50 3.03 -11.40
N THR A 29 -0.40 3.27 -12.12
CA THR A 29 -0.44 3.69 -13.53
C THR A 29 -1.00 2.63 -14.49
N GLY A 30 -1.08 1.36 -14.06
CA GLY A 30 -1.68 0.26 -14.82
C GLY A 30 -3.18 0.07 -14.58
N SER A 31 -3.82 -0.78 -15.41
CA SER A 31 -5.22 -1.20 -15.28
C SER A 31 -5.46 -2.23 -14.16
N GLU A 32 -4.40 -2.61 -13.44
CA GLU A 32 -4.44 -3.69 -12.47
C GLU A 32 -4.80 -3.20 -11.06
N GLU A 33 -5.48 -4.07 -10.31
CA GLU A 33 -5.90 -3.82 -8.94
C GLU A 33 -4.68 -3.87 -8.00
N VAL A 34 -4.28 -2.72 -7.46
CA VAL A 34 -3.19 -2.59 -6.48
C VAL A 34 -3.80 -2.24 -5.11
N SER A 35 -3.39 -2.96 -4.07
CA SER A 35 -3.78 -2.70 -2.68
C SER A 35 -2.57 -2.76 -1.75
N ILE A 36 -2.59 -1.97 -0.67
CA ILE A 36 -1.61 -2.04 0.41
C ILE A 36 -2.28 -2.69 1.61
N ARG A 37 -1.60 -3.64 2.24
CA ARG A 37 -2.05 -4.29 3.48
C ARG A 37 -1.00 -4.19 4.56
N ASP A 38 -1.44 -4.05 5.81
CA ASP A 38 -0.56 -4.14 6.96
C ASP A 38 -0.11 -5.60 7.22
N MET A 39 0.77 -5.78 8.21
CA MET A 39 1.27 -7.11 8.59
C MET A 39 0.21 -8.02 9.22
N GLU A 40 -0.94 -7.47 9.64
CA GLU A 40 -2.10 -8.23 10.10
C GLU A 40 -3.04 -8.59 8.93
N GLY A 41 -2.73 -8.15 7.71
CA GLY A 41 -3.51 -8.38 6.51
C GLY A 41 -4.70 -7.44 6.34
N ARG A 42 -4.82 -6.39 7.16
CA ARG A 42 -5.84 -5.35 7.03
C ARG A 42 -5.49 -4.45 5.85
N GLU A 43 -6.50 -4.12 5.06
CA GLU A 43 -6.33 -3.20 3.96
C GLU A 43 -6.19 -1.77 4.46
N ILE A 44 -5.21 -1.06 3.92
CA ILE A 44 -4.95 0.32 4.25
C ILE A 44 -5.69 1.19 3.25
N ASP A 45 -6.57 2.06 3.73
CA ASP A 45 -7.16 3.11 2.91
C ASP A 45 -6.12 4.20 2.65
N ILE A 46 -5.69 4.28 1.40
CA ILE A 46 -4.64 5.20 0.95
C ILE A 46 -5.11 6.65 1.05
N ASP A 47 -6.38 6.92 0.81
CA ASP A 47 -6.93 8.28 0.78
C ASP A 47 -7.04 8.84 2.22
N GLU A 48 -7.26 7.97 3.21
CA GLU A 48 -7.25 8.34 4.63
C GLU A 48 -5.82 8.54 5.19
N ILE A 49 -4.84 7.79 4.70
CA ILE A 49 -3.47 7.82 5.24
C ILE A 49 -2.63 8.96 4.66
N ARG A 50 -2.87 9.37 3.41
CA ARG A 50 -2.10 10.42 2.72
C ARG A 50 -2.02 11.75 3.49
N PRO A 51 -3.11 12.30 4.04
CA PRO A 51 -3.07 13.55 4.80
C PRO A 51 -2.18 13.45 6.03
N VAL A 52 -2.26 12.34 6.77
CA VAL A 52 -1.53 12.11 8.02
C VAL A 52 -0.01 12.07 7.82
N LEU A 53 0.44 11.60 6.66
CA LEU A 53 1.86 11.55 6.32
C LEU A 53 2.41 12.89 5.85
N ASN A 54 1.59 13.70 5.18
CA ASN A 54 1.98 15.04 4.71
C ASN A 54 2.02 16.07 5.85
N ASP A 55 1.20 15.88 6.90
CA ASP A 55 1.19 16.73 8.09
C ASP A 55 2.32 16.40 9.09
N GLY A 56 3.13 15.38 8.81
CA GLY A 56 4.17 14.84 9.69
C GLY A 56 5.60 15.37 9.46
N GLU A 57 5.83 16.31 8.54
CA GLU A 57 7.13 16.98 8.38
C GLU A 57 7.23 18.18 9.37
N PRO A 58 7.95 18.08 10.50
CA PRO A 58 8.43 19.26 11.18
C PRO A 58 9.47 19.94 10.29
N SER A 59 9.28 21.25 10.10
CA SER A 59 10.20 22.15 9.41
C SER A 59 11.61 22.17 10.00
#